data_AF-A0A0D0CC75-F1
#
_entry.id   AF-A0A0D0CC75-F1
#
_cell.length_a   1.000
_cell.length_b   1.000
_cell.length_c   1.000
_cell.angle_alpha   90.00
_cell.angle_beta   90.00
_cell.angle_gamma   90.00
#
_symmetry.space_group_name_H-M   'P 1'
#
loop_
_entity.id
_entity.type
_entity.pdbx_description
1 polymer ?
#
loop_
_entity_poly.entity_id
_entity_poly.type
_entity_poly.pdbx_seq_one_letter_code
_entity_poly.pdbx_strand_id
1 'polypeptide(L)'
;MSPALLLPPTSVRAAVTPQKTIIVDQNLATLAQLTEPDVTGLVCQAIFYGIYVSIAWPTLSALLNKRPRTKPWFFLLTSTILMLLMSTVCLVLEAVSTMAVLEGIKLETEGAFQPPTAWYGFRGANNRTLAQAIIFSLEFILGDAIVIWRAGALWKFDLPIMIIMLTPLLADFATTLYFIGCEGQADWWYIAGTEPKSCNVAQRGMFLLSFSTNVVAVFFIAVKAWFHRQAFITMPDSLSSSSSWKKLRSPAQKIMILFLESGFIYMLFWAACSFTYFPFVLGVESAAYFMTTLFNSIRYQIVGLYPTVIVLLVHRESLQWGSPAISNAVHSSFKAAPGPGGSLPKRHKPSTTFNFSTVGTVTDIVDHEADESQSTESTSLRKASNGLPQSLDEKTQSNQPVVSFVRPVVSHERSPSDGPSVISDETAVAI
;
A
#
# COMPACT_ATOMS: atom_id res chain seq x y z
N MET A 1 5.79 58.73 81.29
CA MET A 1 6.88 57.92 80.71
C MET A 1 6.37 56.51 80.52
N SER A 2 6.79 55.84 79.44
CA SER A 2 6.08 54.70 78.83
C SER A 2 6.14 53.40 79.64
N PRO A 3 5.04 52.62 79.70
CA PRO A 3 5.08 51.22 80.12
C PRO A 3 5.31 50.26 78.94
N ALA A 4 6.02 49.17 79.26
CA ALA A 4 6.22 47.90 78.55
C ALA A 4 5.52 47.65 77.19
N LEU A 5 6.32 47.37 76.15
CA LEU A 5 5.89 46.58 74.99
C LEU A 5 5.84 45.09 75.39
N LEU A 6 4.67 44.46 75.28
CA LEU A 6 4.51 43.00 75.35
C LEU A 6 4.30 42.44 73.93
N LEU A 7 5.16 41.49 73.55
CA LEU A 7 5.00 40.68 72.34
C LEU A 7 3.91 39.62 72.55
N PRO A 8 2.96 39.43 71.61
CA PRO A 8 2.19 38.20 71.51
C PRO A 8 2.94 37.10 70.71
N PRO A 9 2.65 35.81 70.95
CA PRO A 9 3.43 34.70 70.41
C PRO A 9 3.11 34.36 68.94
N THR A 10 4.09 33.73 68.29
CA THR A 10 3.98 33.13 66.96
C THR A 10 2.99 31.96 66.93
N SER A 11 1.96 32.07 66.07
CA SER A 11 1.15 30.91 65.65
C SER A 11 1.44 30.57 64.18
N VAL A 12 2.45 29.73 63.97
CA VAL A 12 2.70 29.14 62.64
C VAL A 12 1.58 28.13 62.37
N ARG A 13 0.52 28.57 61.69
CA ARG A 13 -0.39 27.64 61.02
C ARG A 13 0.36 27.02 59.84
N ALA A 14 0.83 25.80 60.02
CA ALA A 14 1.15 24.94 58.90
C ALA A 14 -0.12 24.84 58.03
N ALA A 15 -0.01 25.27 56.78
CA ALA A 15 -1.08 25.08 55.82
C ALA A 15 -1.18 23.58 55.52
N VAL A 16 -2.13 22.91 56.17
CA VAL A 16 -2.59 21.59 55.73
C VAL A 16 -3.23 21.83 54.37
N THR A 17 -2.48 21.54 53.31
CA THR A 17 -3.04 21.48 51.96
C THR A 17 -4.17 20.46 51.99
N PRO A 18 -5.37 20.79 51.49
CA PRO A 18 -6.42 19.80 51.37
C PRO A 18 -5.90 18.75 50.40
N GLN A 19 -5.64 17.55 50.92
CA GLN A 19 -5.30 16.39 50.12
C GLN A 19 -6.54 16.07 49.29
N LYS A 20 -6.60 16.64 48.07
CA LYS A 20 -7.69 16.47 47.12
C LYS A 20 -7.73 14.99 46.78
N THR A 21 -8.59 14.24 47.48
CA THR A 21 -8.86 12.84 47.17
C THR A 21 -9.43 12.82 45.77
N ILE A 22 -8.58 12.52 44.78
CA ILE A 22 -9.01 12.32 43.41
C ILE A 22 -9.82 11.03 43.45
N ILE A 23 -11.15 11.20 43.52
CA ILE A 23 -12.08 10.14 43.15
C ILE A 23 -11.80 9.93 41.66
N VAL A 24 -11.14 8.82 41.34
CA VAL A 24 -10.94 8.38 39.96
C VAL A 24 -12.32 7.96 39.48
N ASP A 25 -13.02 8.89 38.81
CA ASP A 25 -14.29 8.58 38.17
C ASP A 25 -14.08 7.41 37.20
N GLN A 26 -15.08 6.54 37.08
CA GLN A 26 -15.00 5.30 36.31
C GLN A 26 -14.57 5.52 34.84
N ASN A 27 -14.84 6.73 34.32
CA ASN A 27 -14.39 7.23 33.03
C ASN A 27 -12.85 7.30 32.91
N LEU A 28 -12.16 7.79 33.94
CA LEU A 28 -10.70 7.98 33.94
C LEU A 28 -9.95 6.64 33.97
N ALA A 29 -10.46 5.66 34.72
CA ALA A 29 -9.95 4.28 34.69
C ALA A 29 -10.10 3.65 33.29
N THR A 30 -11.26 3.87 32.65
CA THR A 30 -11.54 3.37 31.30
C THR A 30 -10.63 4.03 30.24
N LEU A 31 -10.42 5.35 30.31
CA LEU A 31 -9.48 6.04 29.43
C LEU A 31 -8.03 5.56 29.60
N ALA A 32 -7.60 5.31 30.84
CA ALA A 32 -6.26 4.79 31.12
C ALA A 32 -6.06 3.39 30.48
N GLN A 33 -7.04 2.50 30.60
CA GLN A 33 -7.02 1.17 29.96
C GLN A 33 -6.97 1.23 28.44
N LEU A 34 -7.67 2.19 27.81
CA LEU A 34 -7.62 2.40 26.35
C LEU A 34 -6.28 3.01 25.88
N THR A 35 -5.62 3.81 26.73
CA THR A 35 -4.39 4.52 26.36
C THR A 35 -3.16 3.61 26.29
N GLU A 36 -3.09 2.56 27.12
CA GLU A 36 -1.97 1.61 27.13
C GLU A 36 -1.73 0.91 25.77
N PRO A 37 -2.74 0.28 25.11
CA PRO A 37 -2.55 -0.35 23.80
C PRO A 37 -2.25 0.69 22.70
N ASP A 38 -2.87 1.87 22.73
CA ASP A 38 -2.64 2.93 21.72
C ASP A 38 -1.21 3.48 21.79
N VAL A 39 -0.71 3.79 22.99
CA VAL A 39 0.67 4.25 23.20
C VAL A 39 1.67 3.16 22.81
N THR A 40 1.39 1.90 23.16
CA THR A 40 2.25 0.77 22.79
C THR A 40 2.26 0.56 21.27
N GLY A 41 1.09 0.62 20.63
CA GLY A 41 0.92 0.57 19.18
C GLY A 41 1.73 1.65 18.46
N LEU A 42 1.63 2.90 18.92
CA LEU A 42 2.40 4.04 18.40
C LEU A 42 3.92 3.84 18.57
N VAL A 43 4.39 3.37 19.73
CA VAL A 43 5.82 3.09 19.96
C VAL A 43 6.32 2.00 19.01
N CYS A 44 5.56 0.90 18.86
CA CYS A 44 5.90 -0.14 17.90
C CYS A 44 5.90 0.39 16.45
N GLN A 45 4.88 1.15 16.06
CA GLN A 45 4.78 1.78 14.74
C GLN A 45 5.97 2.70 14.46
N ALA A 46 6.40 3.51 15.43
CA ALA A 46 7.58 4.37 15.30
C ALA A 46 8.89 3.57 15.12
N ILE A 47 9.05 2.44 15.82
CA ILE A 47 10.20 1.53 15.64
C ILE A 47 10.19 0.95 14.22
N PHE A 48 9.05 0.43 13.75
CA PHE A 48 8.93 -0.12 12.39
C PHE A 48 9.11 0.96 11.31
N TYR A 49 8.65 2.19 11.52
CA TYR A 49 8.92 3.32 10.63
C TYR A 49 10.40 3.69 10.59
N GLY A 50 11.09 3.69 11.74
CA GLY A 50 12.55 3.90 11.79
C GLY A 50 13.33 2.84 10.99
N ILE A 51 12.92 1.57 11.09
CA ILE A 51 13.44 0.48 10.25
C ILE A 51 13.12 0.73 8.78
N TYR A 52 11.88 1.13 8.46
CA TYR A 52 11.44 1.40 7.10
C TYR A 52 12.26 2.53 6.45
N VAL A 53 12.39 3.69 7.09
CA VAL A 53 13.23 4.81 6.61
C VAL A 53 14.68 4.37 6.40
N SER A 54 15.25 3.59 7.33
CA SER A 54 16.62 3.06 7.23
C SER A 54 16.84 2.16 6.01
N ILE A 55 15.78 1.49 5.51
CA ILE A 55 15.81 0.64 4.32
C ILE A 55 15.42 1.44 3.07
N ALA A 56 14.46 2.36 3.17
CA ALA A 56 14.00 3.19 2.08
C ALA A 56 15.12 4.12 1.57
N TRP A 57 15.92 4.71 2.46
CA TRP A 57 17.02 5.61 2.09
C TRP A 57 18.07 4.97 1.14
N PRO A 58 18.69 3.80 1.44
CA PRO A 58 19.59 3.14 0.51
C PRO A 58 18.85 2.60 -0.74
N THR A 59 17.56 2.26 -0.63
CA THR A 59 16.75 1.83 -1.79
C THR A 59 16.55 2.96 -2.79
N LEU A 60 16.13 4.14 -2.32
CA LEU A 60 15.99 5.35 -3.12
C LEU A 60 17.34 5.78 -3.70
N SER A 61 18.41 5.75 -2.91
CA SER A 61 19.77 6.04 -3.38
C SER A 61 20.21 5.09 -4.51
N ALA A 62 19.96 3.78 -4.35
CA ALA A 62 20.27 2.76 -5.34
C ALA A 62 19.43 2.92 -6.62
N LEU A 63 18.15 3.29 -6.51
CA LEU A 63 17.31 3.62 -7.66
C LEU A 63 17.83 4.89 -8.36
N LEU A 64 18.03 6.00 -7.65
CA LEU A 64 18.46 7.29 -8.24
C LEU A 64 19.81 7.20 -8.96
N ASN A 65 20.74 6.41 -8.44
CA ASN A 65 22.05 6.16 -9.05
C ASN A 65 22.00 5.21 -10.26
N LYS A 66 20.90 4.49 -10.48
CA LYS A 66 20.78 3.53 -11.59
C LYS A 66 20.58 4.26 -12.94
N ARG A 67 21.46 3.96 -13.90
CA ARG A 67 21.29 4.30 -15.32
C ARG A 67 21.36 3.01 -16.16
N PRO A 68 20.64 2.90 -17.29
CA PRO A 68 19.69 3.87 -17.85
C PRO A 68 18.34 3.90 -17.12
N ARG A 69 17.63 5.03 -17.21
CA ARG A 69 16.30 5.25 -16.61
C ARG A 69 15.22 4.69 -17.54
N THR A 70 14.70 3.50 -17.24
CA THR A 70 13.65 2.82 -18.02
C THR A 70 12.25 3.10 -17.45
N LYS A 71 11.18 2.79 -18.20
CA LYS A 71 9.79 2.94 -17.72
C LYS A 71 9.53 2.22 -16.37
N PRO A 72 9.98 0.95 -16.16
CA PRO A 72 9.76 0.28 -14.88
C PRO A 72 10.60 0.85 -13.73
N TRP A 73 11.74 1.48 -14.03
CA TRP A 73 12.52 2.22 -13.03
C TRP A 73 11.74 3.42 -12.48
N PHE A 74 11.05 4.17 -13.34
CA PHE A 74 10.22 5.29 -12.91
C PHE A 74 9.06 4.82 -12.03
N PHE A 75 8.35 3.75 -12.46
CA PHE A 75 7.29 3.14 -11.66
C PHE A 75 7.76 2.76 -10.25
N LEU A 76 8.88 2.04 -10.13
CA LEU A 76 9.43 1.65 -8.83
C LEU A 76 9.86 2.84 -7.96
N LEU A 77 10.49 3.86 -8.56
CA LEU A 77 10.91 5.05 -7.81
C LEU A 77 9.70 5.82 -7.27
N THR A 78 8.71 6.08 -8.13
CA THR A 78 7.49 6.80 -7.75
C THR A 78 6.68 6.02 -6.71
N SER A 79 6.54 4.70 -6.86
CA SER A 79 5.80 3.89 -5.88
C SER A 79 6.51 3.84 -4.52
N THR A 80 7.85 3.68 -4.48
CA THR A 80 8.60 3.69 -3.21
C THR A 80 8.50 5.04 -2.49
N ILE A 81 8.58 6.16 -3.21
CA ILE A 81 8.41 7.50 -2.63
C ILE A 81 6.97 7.67 -2.11
N LEU A 82 5.97 7.30 -2.91
CA LEU A 82 4.56 7.47 -2.57
C LEU A 82 4.17 6.65 -1.34
N MET A 83 4.59 5.38 -1.25
CA MET A 83 4.34 4.55 -0.07
C MET A 83 5.04 5.13 1.17
N LEU A 84 6.30 5.57 1.08
CA LEU A 84 6.99 6.17 2.22
C LEU A 84 6.27 7.43 2.72
N LEU A 85 5.78 8.28 1.81
CA LEU A 85 5.00 9.48 2.16
C LEU A 85 3.68 9.10 2.86
N MET A 86 2.92 8.14 2.32
CA MET A 86 1.67 7.68 2.93
C MET A 86 1.90 7.08 4.33
N SER A 87 2.90 6.20 4.50
CA SER A 87 3.20 5.60 5.81
C SER A 87 3.69 6.63 6.84
N THR A 88 4.32 7.72 6.37
CA THR A 88 4.68 8.89 7.19
C THR A 88 3.43 9.64 7.65
N VAL A 89 2.46 9.87 6.76
CA VAL A 89 1.18 10.51 7.13
C VAL A 89 0.40 9.65 8.11
N CYS A 90 0.34 8.33 7.92
CA CYS A 90 -0.28 7.40 8.89
C CYS A 90 0.40 7.47 10.28
N LEU A 91 1.73 7.58 10.36
CA LEU A 91 2.44 7.77 11.63
C LEU A 91 2.09 9.12 12.30
N VAL A 92 2.00 10.20 11.52
CA VAL A 92 1.64 11.53 12.05
C VAL A 92 0.18 11.56 12.52
N LEU A 93 -0.74 10.93 11.80
CA LEU A 93 -2.15 10.83 12.18
C LEU A 93 -2.34 10.01 13.47
N GLU A 94 -1.65 8.87 13.59
CA GLU A 94 -1.65 8.06 14.82
C GLU A 94 -1.11 8.88 15.99
N ALA A 95 0.09 9.48 15.85
CA ALA A 95 0.73 10.27 16.91
C ALA A 95 -0.13 11.44 17.39
N VAL A 96 -0.78 12.16 16.47
CA VAL A 96 -1.69 13.27 16.80
C VAL A 96 -2.98 12.77 17.47
N SER A 97 -3.42 11.56 17.16
CA SER A 97 -4.58 10.94 17.80
C SER A 97 -4.25 10.49 19.23
N THR A 98 -3.13 9.79 19.45
CA THR A 98 -2.66 9.41 20.79
C THR A 98 -2.38 10.64 21.67
N MET A 99 -1.77 11.70 21.12
CA MET A 99 -1.57 12.95 21.86
C MET A 99 -2.88 13.60 22.30
N ALA A 100 -3.93 13.55 21.47
CA ALA A 100 -5.25 14.08 21.83
C ALA A 100 -5.94 13.29 22.96
N VAL A 101 -5.75 11.96 23.02
CA VAL A 101 -6.23 11.12 24.14
C VAL A 101 -5.51 11.51 25.43
N LEU A 102 -4.18 11.66 25.40
CA LEU A 102 -3.37 12.09 26.54
C LEU A 102 -3.73 13.50 27.03
N GLU A 103 -4.02 14.42 26.12
CA GLU A 103 -4.53 15.77 26.46
C GLU A 103 -5.91 15.71 27.12
N GLY A 104 -6.82 14.85 26.65
CA GLY A 104 -8.11 14.60 27.28
C GLY A 104 -7.99 14.11 28.73
N ILE A 105 -7.12 13.12 28.98
CA ILE A 105 -6.83 12.62 30.34
C ILE A 105 -6.30 13.73 31.24
N LYS A 106 -5.41 14.57 30.73
CA LYS A 106 -4.86 15.70 31.48
C LYS A 106 -5.96 16.71 31.88
N LEU A 107 -6.80 17.12 30.92
CA LEU A 107 -7.86 18.11 31.16
C LEU A 107 -8.92 17.59 32.15
N GLU A 108 -9.26 16.31 32.08
CA GLU A 108 -10.14 15.64 33.05
C GLU A 108 -9.52 15.64 34.46
N THR A 109 -8.24 15.26 34.57
CA THR A 109 -7.50 15.23 35.85
C THR A 109 -7.36 16.61 36.48
N GLU A 110 -7.21 17.66 35.67
CA GLU A 110 -7.18 19.06 36.13
C GLU A 110 -8.58 19.58 36.55
N GLY A 111 -9.66 18.86 36.20
CA GLY A 111 -11.05 19.29 36.43
C GLY A 111 -11.49 20.43 35.52
N ALA A 112 -10.84 20.56 34.35
CA ALA A 112 -11.04 21.65 33.39
C ALA A 112 -11.97 21.25 32.22
N PHE A 113 -12.61 20.08 32.30
CA PHE A 113 -13.45 19.54 31.23
C PHE A 113 -14.63 20.46 30.92
N GLN A 114 -14.74 20.89 29.65
CA GLN A 114 -15.87 21.68 29.17
C GLN A 114 -16.68 20.89 28.13
N PRO A 115 -18.01 20.77 28.29
CA PRO A 115 -18.82 19.92 27.42
C PRO A 115 -18.73 20.21 25.90
N PRO A 116 -18.50 21.44 25.40
CA PRO A 116 -18.35 21.66 23.96
C PRO A 116 -17.05 21.13 23.36
N THR A 117 -15.93 21.12 24.10
CA THR A 117 -14.61 20.78 23.53
C THR A 117 -14.47 19.29 23.26
N ALA A 118 -15.13 18.45 24.07
CA ALA A 118 -15.20 17.00 23.87
C ALA A 118 -15.76 16.61 22.48
N TRP A 119 -16.79 17.31 22.01
CA TRP A 119 -17.39 17.06 20.69
C TRP A 119 -16.45 17.40 19.54
N TYR A 120 -15.71 18.52 19.64
CA TYR A 120 -14.68 18.88 18.65
C TYR A 120 -13.49 17.90 18.67
N GLY A 121 -13.11 17.42 19.86
CA GLY A 121 -12.11 16.36 19.99
C GLY A 121 -12.55 15.06 19.31
N PHE A 122 -13.77 14.60 19.56
CA PHE A 122 -14.34 13.40 18.97
C PHE A 122 -14.41 13.47 17.43
N ARG A 123 -14.97 14.56 16.90
CA ARG A 123 -15.05 14.76 15.43
C ARG A 123 -13.65 14.91 14.80
N GLY A 124 -12.71 15.51 15.53
CA GLY A 124 -11.31 15.60 15.12
C GLY A 124 -10.64 14.22 15.03
N ALA A 125 -10.88 13.34 16.01
CA ALA A 125 -10.41 11.96 15.98
C ALA A 125 -11.01 11.17 14.81
N ASN A 126 -12.35 11.16 14.68
CA ASN A 126 -13.08 10.53 13.57
C ASN A 126 -12.47 10.87 12.20
N ASN A 127 -12.26 12.17 11.92
CA ASN A 127 -11.72 12.61 10.64
C ASN A 127 -10.29 12.13 10.38
N ARG A 128 -9.46 12.00 11.43
CA ARG A 128 -8.08 11.47 11.33
C ARG A 128 -8.10 9.97 11.06
N THR A 129 -8.90 9.22 11.82
CA THR A 129 -9.03 7.76 11.65
C THR A 129 -9.57 7.41 10.27
N LEU A 130 -10.54 8.15 9.76
CA LEU A 130 -11.07 7.98 8.40
C LEU A 130 -10.01 8.31 7.33
N ALA A 131 -9.29 9.42 7.48
CA ALA A 131 -8.19 9.77 6.56
C ALA A 131 -7.10 8.68 6.55
N GLN A 132 -6.74 8.16 7.72
CA GLN A 132 -5.78 7.06 7.91
C GLN A 132 -6.27 5.76 7.26
N ALA A 133 -7.55 5.40 7.41
CA ALA A 133 -8.15 4.25 6.75
C ALA A 133 -8.14 4.37 5.22
N ILE A 134 -8.48 5.55 4.67
CA ILE A 134 -8.44 5.81 3.22
C ILE A 134 -7.01 5.76 2.69
N ILE A 135 -6.05 6.43 3.34
CA ILE A 135 -4.64 6.43 2.93
C ILE A 135 -4.09 5.00 2.93
N PHE A 136 -4.32 4.25 4.00
CA PHE A 136 -3.87 2.88 4.13
C PHE A 136 -4.50 1.93 3.09
N SER A 137 -5.76 2.16 2.71
CA SER A 137 -6.41 1.43 1.63
C SER A 137 -5.72 1.67 0.28
N LEU A 138 -5.28 2.91 0.02
CA LEU A 138 -4.48 3.23 -1.16
C LEU A 138 -3.06 2.61 -1.10
N GLU A 139 -2.45 2.53 0.10
CA GLU A 139 -1.17 1.82 0.29
C GLU A 139 -1.28 0.33 -0.04
N PHE A 140 -2.39 -0.33 0.34
CA PHE A 140 -2.68 -1.72 -0.03
C PHE A 140 -2.71 -1.91 -1.55
N ILE A 141 -3.53 -1.13 -2.26
CA ILE A 141 -3.66 -1.17 -3.72
C ILE A 141 -2.30 -0.95 -4.41
N LEU A 142 -1.50 0.00 -3.91
CA LEU A 142 -0.15 0.27 -4.42
C LEU A 142 0.83 -0.88 -4.15
N GLY A 143 0.80 -1.46 -2.95
CA GLY A 143 1.59 -2.64 -2.58
C GLY A 143 1.29 -3.82 -3.50
N ASP A 144 0.01 -4.06 -3.76
CA ASP A 144 -0.48 -5.15 -4.60
C ASP A 144 -0.22 -4.91 -6.10
N ALA A 145 -0.26 -3.66 -6.56
CA ALA A 145 0.21 -3.31 -7.89
C ALA A 145 1.71 -3.64 -8.07
N ILE A 146 2.55 -3.43 -7.06
CA ILE A 146 3.98 -3.83 -7.09
C ILE A 146 4.11 -5.37 -7.08
N VAL A 147 3.25 -6.06 -6.31
CA VAL A 147 3.17 -7.54 -6.25
C VAL A 147 2.83 -8.16 -7.61
N ILE A 148 1.82 -7.62 -8.30
CA ILE A 148 1.46 -8.04 -9.65
C ILE A 148 2.56 -7.67 -10.65
N TRP A 149 3.13 -6.47 -10.54
CA TRP A 149 4.21 -6.03 -11.43
C TRP A 149 5.44 -6.96 -11.37
N ARG A 150 5.88 -7.40 -10.18
CA ARG A 150 7.02 -8.34 -10.05
C ARG A 150 6.70 -9.72 -10.65
N ALA A 151 5.47 -10.21 -10.51
CA ALA A 151 5.05 -11.47 -11.10
C ALA A 151 4.94 -11.35 -12.62
N GLY A 152 4.32 -10.28 -13.12
CA GLY A 152 4.21 -9.96 -14.55
C GLY A 152 5.57 -9.87 -15.24
N ALA A 153 6.56 -9.25 -14.60
CA ALA A 153 7.93 -9.18 -15.13
C ALA A 153 8.56 -10.57 -15.36
N LEU A 154 8.31 -11.55 -14.48
CA LEU A 154 8.79 -12.93 -14.65
C LEU A 154 8.05 -13.67 -15.78
N TRP A 155 6.79 -13.32 -16.03
CA TRP A 155 5.98 -13.86 -17.12
C TRP A 155 6.06 -13.05 -18.42
N LYS A 156 6.97 -12.06 -18.50
CA LYS A 156 7.10 -11.13 -19.65
C LYS A 156 5.79 -10.38 -19.99
N PHE A 157 4.94 -10.17 -19.00
CA PHE A 157 3.60 -9.59 -19.12
C PHE A 157 2.67 -10.37 -20.06
N ASP A 158 2.75 -11.70 -20.05
CA ASP A 158 1.82 -12.57 -20.76
C ASP A 158 0.36 -12.30 -20.36
N LEU A 159 -0.45 -11.93 -21.35
CA LEU A 159 -1.76 -11.29 -21.16
C LEU A 159 -2.79 -12.14 -20.37
N PRO A 160 -2.99 -13.45 -20.61
CA PRO A 160 -3.93 -14.24 -19.81
C PRO A 160 -3.52 -14.34 -18.34
N ILE A 161 -2.21 -14.48 -18.05
CA ILE A 161 -1.70 -14.54 -16.67
C ILE A 161 -1.83 -13.18 -15.99
N MET A 162 -1.55 -12.08 -16.72
CA MET A 162 -1.78 -10.73 -16.23
C MET A 162 -3.25 -10.47 -15.91
N ILE A 163 -4.20 -10.92 -16.74
CA ILE A 163 -5.65 -10.77 -16.45
C ILE A 163 -6.01 -11.46 -15.13
N ILE A 164 -5.60 -12.72 -14.94
CA ILE A 164 -5.92 -13.48 -13.71
C ILE A 164 -5.37 -12.77 -12.47
N MET A 165 -4.15 -12.22 -12.53
CA MET A 165 -3.56 -11.49 -11.41
C MET A 165 -4.22 -10.11 -11.20
N LEU A 166 -4.66 -9.44 -12.26
CA LEU A 166 -5.23 -8.09 -12.21
C LEU A 166 -6.71 -8.08 -11.77
N THR A 167 -7.46 -9.16 -11.99
CA THR A 167 -8.86 -9.29 -11.56
C THR A 167 -9.08 -9.01 -10.06
N PRO A 168 -8.36 -9.64 -9.10
CA PRO A 168 -8.56 -9.35 -7.69
C PRO A 168 -8.12 -7.94 -7.30
N LEU A 169 -7.09 -7.35 -7.93
CA LEU A 169 -6.70 -5.95 -7.70
C LEU A 169 -7.77 -4.95 -8.19
N LEU A 170 -8.38 -5.21 -9.35
CA LEU A 170 -9.47 -4.36 -9.86
C LEU A 170 -10.73 -4.47 -8.99
N ALA A 171 -11.01 -5.66 -8.47
CA ALA A 171 -12.08 -5.86 -7.50
C ALA A 171 -11.78 -5.16 -6.16
N ASP A 172 -10.53 -5.18 -5.68
CA ASP A 172 -10.10 -4.48 -4.46
C ASP A 172 -10.24 -2.96 -4.63
N PHE A 173 -9.77 -2.42 -5.76
CA PHE A 173 -9.94 -1.00 -6.10
C PHE A 173 -11.43 -0.59 -6.16
N ALA A 174 -12.28 -1.41 -6.80
CA ALA A 174 -13.72 -1.16 -6.85
C ALA A 174 -14.38 -1.23 -5.45
N THR A 175 -13.94 -2.17 -4.60
CA THR A 175 -14.44 -2.31 -3.23
C THR A 175 -13.98 -1.14 -2.36
N THR A 176 -12.76 -0.62 -2.58
CA THR A 176 -12.24 0.59 -1.93
C THR A 176 -13.06 1.84 -2.29
N LEU A 177 -13.41 2.01 -3.57
CA LEU A 177 -14.30 3.09 -4.00
C LEU A 177 -15.71 2.95 -3.40
N TYR A 178 -16.23 1.71 -3.30
CA TYR A 178 -17.50 1.44 -2.64
C TYR A 178 -17.45 1.76 -1.14
N PHE A 179 -16.36 1.39 -0.44
CA PHE A 179 -16.14 1.74 0.97
C PHE A 179 -16.14 3.25 1.18
N ILE A 180 -15.36 4.02 0.40
CA ILE A 180 -15.33 5.48 0.48
C ILE A 180 -16.72 6.09 0.21
N GLY A 181 -17.47 5.55 -0.77
CA GLY A 181 -18.85 5.98 -1.04
C GLY A 181 -19.83 5.63 0.09
N CYS A 182 -19.64 4.50 0.76
CA CYS A 182 -20.43 4.04 1.90
C CYS A 182 -20.24 4.96 3.12
N GLU A 183 -18.98 5.28 3.46
CA GLU A 183 -18.65 6.25 4.52
C GLU A 183 -19.18 7.66 4.18
N GLY A 184 -19.10 8.07 2.92
CA GLY A 184 -19.66 9.35 2.47
C GLY A 184 -21.19 9.44 2.53
N GLN A 185 -21.90 8.30 2.50
CA GLN A 185 -23.34 8.22 2.76
C GLN A 185 -23.67 8.16 4.26
N ALA A 186 -22.71 7.75 5.10
CA ALA A 186 -22.82 7.70 6.56
C ALA A 186 -22.30 8.98 7.24
N ASP A 187 -22.47 10.14 6.59
CA ASP A 187 -22.00 11.46 7.06
C ASP A 187 -20.50 11.53 7.43
N TRP A 188 -19.68 10.64 6.84
CA TRP A 188 -18.24 10.48 7.14
C TRP A 188 -17.96 10.06 8.59
N TRP A 189 -18.89 9.32 9.20
CA TRP A 189 -18.85 8.89 10.60
C TRP A 189 -18.21 7.51 10.78
N TYR A 190 -16.87 7.49 10.75
CA TYR A 190 -16.05 6.30 10.87
C TYR A 190 -15.65 6.04 12.33
N ILE A 191 -16.45 5.22 13.02
CA ILE A 191 -16.09 4.61 14.31
C ILE A 191 -15.98 3.09 14.11
N ALA A 192 -14.78 2.56 14.32
CA ALA A 192 -14.52 1.13 14.23
C ALA A 192 -15.50 0.33 15.12
N GLY A 193 -16.28 -0.54 14.49
CA GLY A 193 -17.27 -1.38 15.17
C GLY A 193 -18.71 -0.83 15.25
N THR A 194 -18.95 0.46 14.95
CA THR A 194 -20.32 1.01 14.79
C THR A 194 -20.63 1.45 13.37
N GLU A 195 -19.74 1.14 12.42
CA GLU A 195 -19.94 1.33 10.97
C GLU A 195 -21.23 0.66 10.47
N PRO A 196 -21.89 1.21 9.42
CA PRO A 196 -22.94 0.50 8.73
C PRO A 196 -22.45 -0.87 8.24
N LYS A 197 -23.27 -1.91 8.43
CA LYS A 197 -22.93 -3.31 8.10
C LYS A 197 -22.38 -3.50 6.68
N SER A 198 -22.83 -2.69 5.72
CA SER A 198 -22.34 -2.66 4.34
C SER A 198 -20.89 -2.17 4.23
N CYS A 199 -20.52 -1.11 4.95
CA CYS A 199 -19.17 -0.53 4.88
C CYS A 199 -18.15 -1.49 5.53
N ASN A 200 -18.51 -2.07 6.68
CA ASN A 200 -17.67 -3.08 7.33
C ASN A 200 -17.49 -4.36 6.48
N VAL A 201 -18.54 -4.82 5.77
CA VAL A 201 -18.42 -5.94 4.82
C VAL A 201 -17.50 -5.58 3.65
N ALA A 202 -17.56 -4.35 3.13
CA ALA A 202 -16.65 -3.89 2.07
C ALA A 202 -15.19 -3.88 2.55
N GLN A 203 -14.93 -3.38 3.76
CA GLN A 203 -13.60 -3.34 4.37
C GLN A 203 -12.98 -4.75 4.51
N ARG A 204 -13.78 -5.75 4.92
CA ARG A 204 -13.36 -7.16 4.91
C ARG A 204 -13.12 -7.70 3.50
N GLY A 205 -13.96 -7.28 2.55
CA GLY A 205 -13.80 -7.60 1.13
C GLY A 205 -12.46 -7.15 0.58
N MET A 206 -12.07 -5.89 0.84
CA MET A 206 -10.76 -5.33 0.46
C MET A 206 -9.60 -6.18 1.00
N PHE A 207 -9.61 -6.49 2.30
CA PHE A 207 -8.60 -7.36 2.91
C PHE A 207 -8.50 -8.73 2.21
N LEU A 208 -9.63 -9.39 1.96
CA LEU A 208 -9.65 -10.71 1.32
C LEU A 208 -9.20 -10.65 -0.14
N LEU A 209 -9.51 -9.59 -0.87
CA LEU A 209 -9.10 -9.38 -2.27
C LEU A 209 -7.60 -9.05 -2.37
N SER A 210 -7.08 -8.23 -1.47
CA SER A 210 -5.64 -7.95 -1.36
C SER A 210 -4.84 -9.20 -0.98
N PHE A 211 -5.32 -9.94 0.03
CA PHE A 211 -4.72 -11.23 0.42
C PHE A 211 -4.73 -12.22 -0.76
N SER A 212 -5.85 -12.33 -1.47
CA SER A 212 -5.98 -13.18 -2.66
C SER A 212 -5.03 -12.76 -3.78
N THR A 213 -4.86 -11.45 -4.03
CA THR A 213 -3.90 -10.92 -5.01
C THR A 213 -2.48 -11.39 -4.70
N ASN A 214 -2.09 -11.35 -3.43
CA ASN A 214 -0.77 -11.83 -2.98
C ASN A 214 -0.62 -13.34 -3.14
N VAL A 215 -1.62 -14.14 -2.74
CA VAL A 215 -1.62 -15.60 -2.92
C VAL A 215 -1.48 -15.98 -4.39
N VAL A 216 -2.28 -15.38 -5.27
CA VAL A 216 -2.26 -15.65 -6.72
C VAL A 216 -0.91 -15.26 -7.33
N ALA A 217 -0.38 -14.08 -6.98
CA ALA A 217 0.92 -13.64 -7.49
C ALA A 217 2.09 -14.52 -7.01
N VAL A 218 2.11 -14.90 -5.72
CA VAL A 218 3.14 -15.81 -5.18
C VAL A 218 3.02 -17.21 -5.81
N PHE A 219 1.81 -17.70 -6.05
CA PHE A 219 1.58 -18.95 -6.77
C PHE A 219 2.15 -18.90 -8.20
N PHE A 220 1.88 -17.84 -8.97
CA PHE A 220 2.47 -17.68 -10.31
C PHE A 220 4.00 -17.54 -10.30
N ILE A 221 4.58 -16.91 -9.26
CA ILE A 221 6.04 -16.86 -9.06
C ILE A 221 6.59 -18.28 -8.78
N ALA A 222 5.93 -19.06 -7.92
CA ALA A 222 6.31 -20.43 -7.57
C ALA A 222 6.22 -21.38 -8.77
N VAL A 223 5.14 -21.32 -9.55
CA VAL A 223 4.98 -22.08 -10.81
C VAL A 223 6.10 -21.74 -11.79
N LYS A 224 6.45 -20.46 -11.95
CA LYS A 224 7.57 -20.06 -12.81
C LYS A 224 8.91 -20.59 -12.29
N ALA A 225 9.12 -20.57 -10.98
CA ALA A 225 10.32 -21.09 -10.34
C ALA A 225 10.45 -22.61 -10.51
N TRP A 226 9.32 -23.33 -10.49
CA TRP A 226 9.26 -24.76 -10.77
C TRP A 226 9.64 -25.08 -12.21
N PHE A 227 9.05 -24.41 -13.21
CA PHE A 227 9.42 -24.60 -14.61
C PHE A 227 10.89 -24.29 -14.87
N HIS A 228 11.42 -23.21 -14.28
CA HIS A 228 12.83 -22.88 -14.37
C HIS A 228 13.69 -23.99 -13.74
N ARG A 229 13.35 -24.49 -12.54
CA ARG A 229 14.05 -25.61 -11.89
C ARG A 229 14.05 -26.87 -12.74
N GLN A 230 12.90 -27.26 -13.30
CA GLN A 230 12.79 -28.46 -14.13
C GLN A 230 13.68 -28.37 -15.37
N ALA A 231 13.71 -27.23 -16.05
CA ALA A 231 14.56 -27.01 -17.22
C ALA A 231 16.07 -27.21 -16.96
N PHE A 232 16.55 -26.99 -15.73
CA PHE A 232 17.93 -27.30 -15.32
C PHE A 232 18.14 -28.76 -14.90
N ILE A 233 17.11 -29.45 -14.41
CA ILE A 233 17.18 -30.87 -14.05
C ILE A 233 17.13 -31.76 -15.32
N THR A 234 16.41 -31.32 -16.36
CA THR A 234 16.26 -32.07 -17.62
C THR A 234 17.37 -31.82 -18.65
N MET A 235 18.42 -31.06 -18.33
CA MET A 235 19.59 -31.00 -19.21
C MET A 235 20.37 -32.31 -19.11
N PRO A 236 20.60 -33.03 -20.24
CA PRO A 236 21.16 -34.37 -20.20
C PRO A 236 22.63 -34.39 -19.75
N ASP A 237 23.03 -35.49 -19.11
CA ASP A 237 24.35 -35.76 -18.53
C ASP A 237 25.56 -35.74 -19.51
N SER A 238 25.38 -35.40 -20.78
CA SER A 238 26.45 -35.40 -21.79
C SER A 238 27.58 -34.37 -21.56
N LEU A 239 27.47 -33.56 -20.50
CA LEU A 239 28.49 -32.61 -20.03
C LEU A 239 28.91 -32.82 -18.56
N SER A 240 28.42 -33.85 -17.85
CA SER A 240 28.58 -33.96 -16.38
C SER A 240 29.94 -34.48 -15.88
N SER A 241 30.98 -34.45 -16.71
CA SER A 241 32.37 -34.74 -16.32
C SER A 241 33.04 -33.59 -15.53
N SER A 242 32.43 -33.12 -14.44
CA SER A 242 33.15 -32.55 -13.29
C SER A 242 32.23 -32.36 -12.07
N SER A 243 32.77 -32.69 -10.89
CA SER A 243 32.17 -32.79 -9.56
C SER A 243 31.52 -31.53 -8.93
N SER A 244 31.17 -30.50 -9.71
CA SER A 244 30.77 -29.17 -9.22
C SER A 244 29.26 -28.87 -9.25
N TRP A 245 28.41 -29.91 -9.20
CA TRP A 245 26.94 -29.79 -9.16
C TRP A 245 26.40 -28.88 -8.02
N LYS A 246 27.19 -28.62 -6.98
CA LYS A 246 26.80 -27.74 -5.87
C LYS A 246 26.94 -26.23 -6.14
N LYS A 247 27.59 -25.79 -7.24
CA LYS A 247 28.19 -24.42 -7.26
C LYS A 247 27.49 -23.34 -8.10
N LEU A 248 26.67 -23.67 -9.11
CA LEU A 248 25.96 -22.66 -9.92
C LEU A 248 24.44 -22.84 -9.90
N ARG A 249 23.83 -22.51 -8.75
CA ARG A 249 22.40 -22.15 -8.72
C ARG A 249 22.24 -20.89 -9.57
N SER A 250 21.49 -20.97 -10.66
CA SER A 250 21.39 -19.86 -11.63
C SER A 250 20.96 -18.57 -10.92
N PRO A 251 21.62 -17.43 -11.20
CA PRO A 251 21.11 -16.07 -10.99
C PRO A 251 19.60 -15.95 -10.72
N ALA A 252 18.77 -16.06 -11.76
CA ALA A 252 17.32 -15.90 -11.66
C ALA A 252 16.68 -16.78 -10.57
N GLN A 253 17.18 -17.99 -10.37
CA GLN A 253 16.65 -18.92 -9.38
C GLN A 253 16.82 -18.41 -7.93
N LYS A 254 17.92 -17.69 -7.61
CA LYS A 254 18.09 -17.08 -6.27
C LYS A 254 17.03 -16.01 -6.00
N ILE A 255 16.84 -15.09 -6.95
CA ILE A 255 15.86 -14.00 -6.85
C ILE A 255 14.42 -14.57 -6.74
N MET A 256 14.10 -15.60 -7.54
CA MET A 256 12.77 -16.23 -7.49
C MET A 256 12.48 -16.92 -6.16
N ILE A 257 13.49 -17.50 -5.50
CA ILE A 257 13.35 -18.08 -4.15
C ILE A 257 13.17 -16.98 -3.12
N LEU A 258 13.97 -15.93 -3.19
CA LEU A 258 13.86 -14.76 -2.30
C LEU A 258 12.46 -14.12 -2.39
N PHE A 259 11.87 -14.04 -3.59
CA PHE A 259 10.48 -13.62 -3.79
C PHE A 259 9.45 -14.58 -3.18
N LEU A 260 9.70 -15.89 -3.22
CA LEU A 260 8.80 -16.90 -2.69
C LEU A 260 8.84 -16.92 -1.16
N GLU A 261 10.04 -16.94 -0.56
CA GLU A 261 10.25 -16.91 0.88
C GLU A 261 9.68 -15.61 1.49
N SER A 262 10.01 -14.46 0.90
CA SER A 262 9.48 -13.17 1.37
C SER A 262 7.97 -13.01 1.14
N GLY A 263 7.44 -13.51 0.01
CA GLY A 263 6.01 -13.53 -0.27
C GLY A 263 5.25 -14.42 0.72
N PHE A 264 5.82 -15.56 1.12
CA PHE A 264 5.24 -16.42 2.14
C PHE A 264 5.23 -15.76 3.52
N ILE A 265 6.32 -15.11 3.93
CA ILE A 265 6.36 -14.33 5.18
C ILE A 265 5.32 -13.20 5.17
N TYR A 266 5.17 -12.49 4.05
CA TYR A 266 4.15 -11.44 3.89
C TYR A 266 2.72 -11.98 4.00
N MET A 267 2.43 -13.13 3.38
CA MET A 267 1.14 -13.81 3.53
C MET A 267 0.89 -14.28 4.97
N LEU A 268 1.89 -14.81 5.67
CA LEU A 268 1.74 -15.18 7.08
C LEU A 268 1.46 -13.97 7.97
N PHE A 269 2.13 -12.83 7.71
CA PHE A 269 1.86 -11.58 8.43
C PHE A 269 0.42 -11.11 8.21
N TRP A 270 -0.08 -11.10 6.97
CA TRP A 270 -1.48 -10.72 6.71
C TRP A 270 -2.49 -11.73 7.24
N ALA A 271 -2.18 -13.03 7.20
CA ALA A 271 -3.01 -14.05 7.82
C ALA A 271 -3.10 -13.85 9.34
N ALA A 272 -2.01 -13.42 10.00
CA ALA A 272 -2.07 -12.96 11.38
C ALA A 272 -2.98 -11.71 11.49
N CYS A 273 -2.73 -10.63 10.75
CA CYS A 273 -3.57 -9.42 10.77
C CYS A 273 -5.05 -9.63 10.38
N SER A 274 -5.46 -10.81 9.92
CA SER A 274 -6.86 -11.10 9.60
C SER A 274 -7.80 -10.90 10.79
N PHE A 275 -7.36 -11.16 12.03
CA PHE A 275 -8.22 -11.01 13.21
C PHE A 275 -8.64 -9.56 13.48
N THR A 276 -7.96 -8.56 12.92
CA THR A 276 -8.39 -7.15 13.04
C THR A 276 -9.64 -6.84 12.22
N TYR A 277 -10.03 -7.73 11.29
CA TYR A 277 -11.15 -7.54 10.37
C TYR A 277 -12.36 -8.42 10.69
N PHE A 278 -12.18 -9.48 11.47
CA PHE A 278 -13.27 -10.34 11.91
C PHE A 278 -13.68 -9.93 13.33
N PRO A 279 -14.95 -9.56 13.57
CA PRO A 279 -15.40 -9.12 14.89
C PRO A 279 -15.43 -10.31 15.83
N PHE A 280 -14.41 -10.40 16.67
CA PHE A 280 -14.46 -11.18 17.89
C PHE A 280 -15.04 -10.29 18.98
N VAL A 281 -15.98 -10.80 19.77
CA VAL A 281 -16.49 -10.08 20.95
C VAL A 281 -15.38 -10.12 21.99
N LEU A 282 -14.60 -9.04 22.04
CA LEU A 282 -13.42 -8.89 22.88
C LEU A 282 -13.71 -7.81 23.91
N GLY A 283 -13.67 -8.17 25.19
CA GLY A 283 -13.66 -7.18 26.26
C GLY A 283 -12.43 -6.27 26.14
N VAL A 284 -12.55 -5.02 26.56
CA VAL A 284 -11.45 -4.03 26.50
C VAL A 284 -10.21 -4.52 27.27
N GLU A 285 -10.41 -5.27 28.37
CA GLU A 285 -9.35 -5.89 29.17
C GLU A 285 -8.74 -7.17 28.54
N SER A 286 -9.19 -7.60 27.37
CA SER A 286 -8.69 -8.83 26.75
C SER A 286 -7.35 -8.63 26.04
N ALA A 287 -6.43 -9.59 26.21
CA ALA A 287 -5.14 -9.59 25.50
C ALA A 287 -5.30 -9.58 23.96
N ALA A 288 -6.44 -10.05 23.44
CA ALA A 288 -6.73 -10.00 22.01
C ALA A 288 -7.15 -8.60 21.53
N TYR A 289 -7.78 -7.76 22.36
CA TYR A 289 -8.02 -6.35 22.04
C TYR A 289 -6.68 -5.60 21.96
N PHE A 290 -5.83 -5.76 22.96
CA PHE A 290 -4.46 -5.21 22.98
C PHE A 290 -3.66 -5.60 21.72
N MET A 291 -3.67 -6.88 21.35
CA MET A 291 -3.03 -7.34 20.12
C MET A 291 -3.68 -6.72 18.86
N THR A 292 -4.99 -6.56 18.83
CA THR A 292 -5.70 -5.94 17.69
C THR A 292 -5.25 -4.50 17.45
N THR A 293 -5.16 -3.69 18.50
CA THR A 293 -4.61 -2.32 18.40
C THR A 293 -3.15 -2.35 17.96
N LEU A 294 -2.30 -3.16 18.60
CA LEU A 294 -0.87 -3.25 18.28
C LEU A 294 -0.59 -3.66 16.82
N PHE A 295 -1.31 -4.67 16.31
CA PHE A 295 -1.20 -5.06 14.89
C PHE A 295 -1.81 -4.01 13.96
N ASN A 296 -2.83 -3.25 14.39
CA ASN A 296 -3.39 -2.15 13.63
C ASN A 296 -2.45 -0.95 13.48
N SER A 297 -1.61 -0.62 14.47
CA SER A 297 -0.59 0.43 14.32
C SER A 297 0.62 -0.06 13.48
N ILE A 298 1.10 -1.29 13.69
CA ILE A 298 2.31 -1.82 13.02
C ILE A 298 2.11 -2.03 11.50
N ARG A 299 0.94 -2.52 11.09
CA ARG A 299 0.62 -2.85 9.67
C ARG A 299 0.81 -1.69 8.70
N TYR A 300 0.58 -0.44 9.12
CA TYR A 300 0.79 0.77 8.30
C TYR A 300 2.22 0.89 7.79
N GLN A 301 3.20 0.34 8.51
CA GLN A 301 4.61 0.39 8.13
C GLN A 301 5.02 -0.84 7.31
N ILE A 302 4.44 -2.01 7.62
CA ILE A 302 4.81 -3.27 6.95
C ILE A 302 4.34 -3.30 5.49
N VAL A 303 3.21 -2.67 5.16
CA VAL A 303 2.71 -2.58 3.78
C VAL A 303 3.70 -1.87 2.84
N GLY A 304 4.34 -0.78 3.28
CA GLY A 304 5.36 -0.04 2.52
C GLY A 304 6.77 -0.62 2.64
N LEU A 305 7.13 -1.15 3.81
CA LEU A 305 8.42 -1.77 4.08
C LEU A 305 8.64 -3.00 3.19
N TYR A 306 7.64 -3.87 3.04
CA TYR A 306 7.80 -5.12 2.29
C TYR A 306 8.22 -4.90 0.82
N PRO A 307 7.48 -4.17 -0.04
CA PRO A 307 7.91 -3.90 -1.42
C PRO A 307 9.29 -3.24 -1.50
N THR A 308 9.59 -2.33 -0.57
CA THR A 308 10.87 -1.61 -0.51
C THR A 308 12.05 -2.54 -0.23
N VAL A 309 11.91 -3.46 0.74
CA VAL A 309 12.91 -4.52 1.00
C VAL A 309 13.15 -5.37 -0.25
N ILE A 310 12.09 -5.75 -0.97
CA ILE A 310 12.23 -6.54 -2.20
C ILE A 310 12.98 -5.78 -3.30
N VAL A 311 12.67 -4.50 -3.51
CA VAL A 311 13.39 -3.65 -4.48
C VAL A 311 14.88 -3.55 -4.12
N LEU A 312 15.21 -3.37 -2.83
CA LEU A 312 16.60 -3.33 -2.36
C LEU A 312 17.33 -4.65 -2.61
N LEU A 313 16.73 -5.78 -2.24
CA LEU A 313 17.34 -7.11 -2.39
C LEU A 313 17.58 -7.46 -3.87
N VAL A 314 16.62 -7.18 -4.75
CA VAL A 314 16.78 -7.33 -6.21
C VAL A 314 17.91 -6.47 -6.74
N HIS A 315 18.00 -5.22 -6.28
CA HIS A 315 19.08 -4.33 -6.69
C HIS A 315 20.45 -4.85 -6.23
N ARG A 316 20.58 -5.33 -4.99
CA ARG A 316 21.84 -5.86 -4.45
C ARG A 316 22.30 -7.13 -5.15
N GLU A 317 21.41 -8.10 -5.39
CA GLU A 317 21.75 -9.29 -6.17
C GLU A 317 22.13 -8.93 -7.62
N SER A 318 21.37 -8.02 -8.26
CA SER A 318 21.70 -7.52 -9.61
C SER A 318 23.07 -6.86 -9.70
N LEU A 319 23.51 -6.12 -8.66
CA LEU A 319 24.85 -5.52 -8.61
C LEU A 319 25.95 -6.56 -8.43
N GLN A 320 25.78 -7.50 -7.50
CA GLN A 320 26.80 -8.52 -7.21
C GLN A 320 27.17 -9.32 -8.45
N TRP A 321 26.20 -9.64 -9.31
CA TRP A 321 26.43 -10.47 -10.49
C TRP A 321 26.87 -9.67 -11.73
N GLY A 322 26.62 -8.36 -11.75
CA GLY A 322 27.21 -7.42 -12.71
C GLY A 322 28.70 -7.13 -12.45
N SER A 323 29.26 -7.63 -11.34
CA SER A 323 30.68 -7.44 -11.02
C SER A 323 31.59 -8.13 -12.04
N PRO A 324 32.60 -7.42 -12.60
CA PRO A 324 33.52 -8.02 -13.58
C PRO A 324 34.34 -9.16 -12.99
N ALA A 325 34.46 -9.28 -11.66
CA ALA A 325 35.12 -10.43 -11.02
C ALA A 325 34.42 -11.76 -11.35
N ILE A 326 33.08 -11.79 -11.42
CA ILE A 326 32.33 -13.00 -11.77
C ILE A 326 32.37 -13.24 -13.29
N SER A 327 32.25 -12.18 -14.09
CA SER A 327 32.42 -12.26 -15.55
C SER A 327 33.80 -12.82 -15.94
N ASN A 328 34.86 -12.35 -15.27
CA ASN A 328 36.24 -12.83 -15.46
C ASN A 328 36.47 -14.25 -14.92
N ALA A 329 35.73 -14.68 -13.89
CA ALA A 329 35.76 -16.07 -13.43
C ALA A 329 35.11 -17.03 -14.44
N VAL A 330 33.99 -16.61 -15.06
CA VAL A 330 33.34 -17.36 -16.15
C VAL A 330 34.22 -17.40 -17.40
N HIS A 331 34.80 -16.26 -17.81
CA HIS A 331 35.72 -16.19 -18.96
C HIS A 331 37.02 -16.97 -18.74
N SER A 332 37.60 -16.95 -17.54
CA SER A 332 38.84 -17.70 -17.26
C SER A 332 38.60 -19.20 -17.16
N SER A 333 37.44 -19.63 -16.65
CA SER A 333 37.01 -21.05 -16.69
C SER A 333 36.68 -21.55 -18.10
N PHE A 334 36.52 -20.66 -19.09
CA PHE A 334 36.27 -20.99 -20.50
C PHE A 334 37.51 -20.86 -21.40
N LYS A 335 38.71 -20.69 -20.83
CA LYS A 335 39.95 -21.00 -21.56
C LYS A 335 40.04 -22.50 -21.77
N ALA A 336 39.53 -22.96 -22.91
CA ALA A 336 39.77 -24.30 -23.42
C ALA A 336 41.28 -24.61 -23.36
N ALA A 337 41.64 -25.81 -22.88
CA ALA A 337 43.02 -26.24 -22.85
C ALA A 337 43.63 -26.12 -24.26
N PRO A 338 44.90 -25.69 -24.40
CA PRO A 338 45.57 -25.70 -25.69
C PRO A 338 45.54 -27.14 -26.23
N GLY A 339 44.83 -27.34 -27.34
CA GLY A 339 44.72 -28.67 -27.94
C GLY A 339 46.12 -29.21 -28.28
N PRO A 340 46.40 -30.50 -28.06
CA PRO A 340 47.66 -31.10 -28.48
C PRO A 340 47.88 -30.83 -29.97
N GLY A 341 49.09 -30.42 -30.35
CA GLY A 341 49.41 -29.95 -31.70
C GLY A 341 49.24 -31.03 -32.77
N GLY A 342 48.02 -31.23 -33.24
CA GLY A 342 47.68 -32.10 -34.37
C GLY A 342 47.87 -31.35 -35.70
N SER A 343 48.90 -31.71 -36.45
CA SER A 343 49.16 -31.18 -37.79
C SER A 343 48.05 -31.58 -38.77
N LEU A 344 47.18 -30.64 -39.14
CA LEU A 344 46.18 -30.84 -40.20
C LEU A 344 46.78 -30.53 -41.60
N PRO A 345 46.41 -31.32 -42.65
CA PRO A 345 47.00 -31.18 -43.97
C PRO A 345 46.41 -30.02 -44.77
N LYS A 346 47.20 -29.51 -45.73
CA LYS A 346 46.83 -28.39 -46.63
C LYS A 346 45.57 -28.70 -47.44
N ARG A 347 44.51 -27.90 -47.26
CA ARG A 347 43.29 -27.94 -48.08
C ARG A 347 43.43 -26.98 -49.26
N HIS A 348 43.28 -27.48 -50.49
CA HIS A 348 43.33 -26.67 -51.71
C HIS A 348 42.13 -25.70 -51.81
N LYS A 349 42.41 -24.48 -52.30
CA LYS A 349 41.39 -23.54 -52.78
C LYS A 349 40.98 -23.90 -54.23
N PRO A 350 39.68 -23.87 -54.57
CA PRO A 350 39.23 -23.54 -55.91
C PRO A 350 39.05 -22.01 -56.02
N SER A 351 39.51 -21.43 -57.13
CA SER A 351 39.27 -20.03 -57.48
C SER A 351 37.96 -19.90 -58.25
N THR A 352 37.12 -18.93 -57.88
CA THR A 352 36.05 -18.46 -58.78
C THR A 352 35.99 -16.93 -58.73
N THR A 353 36.35 -16.32 -59.85
CA THR A 353 36.39 -14.86 -60.04
C THR A 353 35.00 -14.35 -60.41
N PHE A 354 34.52 -13.31 -59.75
CA PHE A 354 33.44 -12.47 -60.28
C PHE A 354 33.75 -11.00 -59.99
N ASN A 355 33.91 -10.22 -61.06
CA ASN A 355 34.10 -8.77 -61.01
C ASN A 355 32.74 -8.08 -61.15
N PHE A 356 32.52 -7.00 -60.39
CA PHE A 356 31.73 -5.88 -60.88
C PHE A 356 32.24 -4.56 -60.29
N SER A 357 32.34 -3.53 -61.13
CA SER A 357 32.97 -2.25 -60.81
C SER A 357 31.92 -1.14 -60.66
N THR A 358 32.15 -0.17 -59.77
CA THR A 358 31.66 1.23 -59.82
C THR A 358 32.56 2.05 -58.89
N VAL A 359 33.58 2.76 -59.40
CA VAL A 359 33.63 4.22 -59.70
C VAL A 359 33.61 5.11 -58.43
N GLY A 360 34.60 6.02 -58.31
CA GLY A 360 34.74 7.02 -57.22
C GLY A 360 33.82 8.24 -57.38
N THR A 361 34.05 9.43 -56.81
CA THR A 361 35.27 10.10 -56.31
C THR A 361 34.80 11.32 -55.46
N VAL A 362 35.06 11.41 -54.14
CA VAL A 362 36.00 12.33 -53.41
C VAL A 362 35.56 13.81 -53.23
N THR A 363 35.84 14.39 -52.04
CA THR A 363 35.90 15.84 -51.64
C THR A 363 34.61 16.70 -51.68
N ASP A 364 34.41 17.77 -50.88
CA ASP A 364 34.95 18.20 -49.57
C ASP A 364 34.09 19.36 -48.98
N ILE A 365 34.22 19.59 -47.66
CA ILE A 365 34.22 20.88 -46.88
C ILE A 365 33.31 22.07 -47.30
N VAL A 366 32.59 22.66 -46.33
CA VAL A 366 32.56 24.11 -45.95
C VAL A 366 31.34 24.42 -45.03
N ASP A 367 31.57 25.22 -43.99
CA ASP A 367 30.58 25.75 -43.02
C ASP A 367 29.66 26.85 -43.61
N HIS A 368 28.49 27.10 -42.99
CA HIS A 368 28.01 28.48 -42.79
C HIS A 368 26.93 28.63 -41.70
N GLU A 369 26.91 29.83 -41.12
CA GLU A 369 26.09 30.28 -39.98
C GLU A 369 24.65 30.73 -40.29
N ALA A 370 23.83 30.74 -39.22
CA ALA A 370 22.86 31.75 -38.76
C ALA A 370 21.63 32.22 -39.59
N ASP A 371 20.59 32.55 -38.80
CA ASP A 371 19.50 33.53 -39.02
C ASP A 371 18.53 33.29 -40.21
N GLU A 372 17.27 33.79 -40.24
CA GLU A 372 16.48 34.61 -39.30
C GLU A 372 14.96 34.38 -39.54
N SER A 373 14.09 35.02 -38.73
CA SER A 373 12.68 35.42 -39.04
C SER A 373 11.64 34.31 -39.32
N GLN A 374 10.54 34.16 -38.56
CA GLN A 374 9.36 35.03 -38.28
C GLN A 374 8.21 34.96 -39.30
N SER A 375 6.99 35.01 -38.73
CA SER A 375 5.68 35.35 -39.36
C SER A 375 5.13 34.36 -40.42
N THR A 376 3.82 34.19 -40.66
CA THR A 376 2.60 34.84 -40.12
C THR A 376 1.39 33.88 -40.27
N GLU A 377 0.25 34.22 -39.65
CA GLU A 377 -1.16 34.14 -40.16
C GLU A 377 -1.54 33.23 -41.36
N SER A 378 -2.75 32.64 -41.47
CA SER A 378 -3.95 32.63 -40.62
C SER A 378 -5.05 31.68 -41.19
N THR A 379 -6.19 31.56 -40.48
CA THR A 379 -7.57 31.31 -40.97
C THR A 379 -7.86 30.33 -42.12
N SER A 380 -8.75 29.35 -41.88
CA SER A 380 -10.11 29.41 -42.48
C SER A 380 -11.12 28.42 -41.86
N LEU A 381 -12.37 28.85 -41.80
CA LEU A 381 -13.56 28.10 -41.36
C LEU A 381 -14.41 27.68 -42.56
N ARG A 382 -14.86 26.42 -42.61
CA ARG A 382 -16.07 25.94 -43.32
C ARG A 382 -16.57 24.70 -42.54
N LYS A 383 -17.73 24.66 -41.87
CA LYS A 383 -19.13 25.12 -42.09
C LYS A 383 -19.98 24.11 -42.88
N ALA A 384 -21.06 23.63 -42.22
CA ALA A 384 -22.29 23.04 -42.77
C ALA A 384 -22.19 21.67 -43.49
N SER A 385 -23.23 20.83 -43.56
CA SER A 385 -24.50 20.68 -42.81
C SER A 385 -25.21 19.38 -43.26
N ASN A 386 -26.30 19.00 -42.57
CA ASN A 386 -27.33 18.02 -42.96
C ASN A 386 -26.94 16.52 -42.83
N GLY A 387 -27.85 15.62 -42.45
CA GLY A 387 -29.26 15.85 -42.07
C GLY A 387 -29.94 14.61 -41.47
N LEU A 388 -31.07 14.84 -40.79
CA LEU A 388 -32.03 13.82 -40.35
C LEU A 388 -32.93 13.40 -41.53
N PRO A 389 -33.63 12.26 -41.46
CA PRO A 389 -35.05 12.36 -41.09
C PRO A 389 -35.58 11.25 -40.16
N GLN A 390 -36.78 11.50 -39.60
CA GLN A 390 -37.63 10.57 -38.84
C GLN A 390 -38.21 9.48 -39.78
N SER A 391 -38.72 8.33 -39.31
CA SER A 391 -40.06 8.23 -38.68
C SER A 391 -40.51 6.76 -38.47
N LEU A 392 -41.43 6.54 -37.50
CA LEU A 392 -42.57 5.58 -37.50
C LEU A 392 -42.27 4.05 -37.65
N ASP A 393 -43.00 3.08 -37.06
CA ASP A 393 -44.18 3.10 -36.16
C ASP A 393 -44.35 1.74 -35.38
N GLU A 394 -45.47 1.62 -34.65
CA GLU A 394 -46.23 0.41 -34.25
C GLU A 394 -45.93 -0.44 -32.99
N LYS A 395 -46.76 -0.17 -31.96
CA LYS A 395 -47.69 -1.09 -31.27
C LYS A 395 -47.31 -2.56 -30.99
N THR A 396 -47.55 -2.97 -29.74
CA THR A 396 -48.61 -3.95 -29.39
C THR A 396 -49.05 -3.74 -27.93
N GLN A 397 -50.33 -3.97 -27.64
CA GLN A 397 -51.01 -3.67 -26.37
C GLN A 397 -51.79 -4.90 -25.89
N SER A 398 -51.84 -5.19 -24.58
CA SER A 398 -52.71 -6.25 -24.02
C SER A 398 -53.21 -5.93 -22.60
N ASN A 399 -54.44 -6.37 -22.31
CA ASN A 399 -55.28 -6.12 -21.11
C ASN A 399 -55.55 -7.46 -20.40
N GLN A 400 -56.00 -7.61 -19.15
CA GLN A 400 -56.37 -6.78 -17.97
C GLN A 400 -56.28 -7.74 -16.74
N PRO A 401 -56.98 -7.61 -15.57
CA PRO A 401 -57.67 -6.49 -14.90
C PRO A 401 -57.03 -6.15 -13.51
N VAL A 402 -57.09 -4.92 -13.01
CA VAL A 402 -58.16 -4.34 -12.14
C VAL A 402 -58.56 -5.18 -10.91
N VAL A 403 -58.05 -4.77 -9.74
CA VAL A 403 -58.79 -4.81 -8.46
C VAL A 403 -58.61 -3.45 -7.78
N SER A 404 -59.72 -2.79 -7.46
CA SER A 404 -59.77 -1.46 -6.82
C SER A 404 -60.08 -1.58 -5.33
N PHE A 405 -59.38 -0.82 -4.49
CA PHE A 405 -59.86 -0.45 -3.15
C PHE A 405 -59.61 1.04 -2.87
N VAL A 406 -60.52 1.65 -2.11
CA VAL A 406 -60.74 3.11 -2.10
C VAL A 406 -60.56 3.68 -0.70
N ARG A 407 -59.55 4.57 -0.54
CA ARG A 407 -59.45 5.69 0.45
C ARG A 407 -59.49 5.31 1.96
N PRO A 408 -59.05 6.18 2.90
CA PRO A 408 -59.18 7.64 2.90
C PRO A 408 -57.89 8.47 2.92
N VAL A 409 -58.09 9.76 2.63
CA VAL A 409 -57.11 10.84 2.76
C VAL A 409 -57.06 11.27 4.23
N VAL A 410 -55.86 11.41 4.79
CA VAL A 410 -55.62 12.19 6.02
C VAL A 410 -54.53 13.21 5.70
N SER A 411 -54.91 14.48 5.73
CA SER A 411 -54.01 15.62 5.59
C SER A 411 -53.48 16.05 6.96
N HIS A 412 -52.17 15.99 7.16
CA HIS A 412 -51.49 16.66 8.26
C HIS A 412 -50.33 17.49 7.73
N GLU A 413 -50.44 18.81 7.89
CA GLU A 413 -49.28 19.70 7.87
C GLU A 413 -48.35 19.34 9.03
N ARG A 414 -47.02 19.36 8.80
CA ARG A 414 -46.03 19.30 9.89
C ARG A 414 -44.88 20.27 9.62
N SER A 415 -44.53 20.99 10.68
CA SER A 415 -43.46 22.01 10.71
C SER A 415 -42.07 21.36 10.64
N PRO A 416 -41.04 22.03 10.07
CA PRO A 416 -39.67 21.50 10.00
C PRO A 416 -38.92 21.74 11.31
N SER A 417 -38.50 20.67 12.01
CA SER A 417 -38.73 20.60 13.46
C SER A 417 -38.47 19.26 14.14
N ASP A 418 -37.65 18.33 13.63
CA ASP A 418 -37.10 17.21 14.43
C ASP A 418 -35.95 16.49 13.70
N GLY A 419 -34.91 16.08 14.45
CA GLY A 419 -33.79 15.27 13.96
C GLY A 419 -34.08 13.77 13.96
N PRO A 420 -33.21 12.92 13.38
CA PRO A 420 -33.46 11.49 13.27
C PRO A 420 -33.40 10.79 14.63
N SER A 421 -34.55 10.30 15.11
CA SER A 421 -34.63 9.36 16.22
C SER A 421 -34.30 7.94 15.73
N VAL A 422 -33.12 7.45 16.10
CA VAL A 422 -32.75 6.05 15.87
C VAL A 422 -33.44 5.19 16.94
N ILE A 423 -34.46 4.45 16.52
CA ILE A 423 -35.05 3.38 17.34
C ILE A 423 -34.06 2.20 17.30
N SER A 424 -33.40 1.94 18.42
CA SER A 424 -32.59 0.75 18.63
C SER A 424 -33.45 -0.34 19.27
N ASP A 425 -33.63 -1.47 18.58
CA ASP A 425 -34.26 -2.66 19.17
C ASP A 425 -33.35 -3.22 20.29
N GLU A 426 -33.89 -3.28 21.50
CA GLU A 426 -33.19 -3.83 22.67
C GLU A 426 -32.89 -5.31 22.49
N THR A 427 -31.61 -5.68 22.50
CA THR A 427 -31.18 -7.06 22.76
C THR A 427 -30.69 -7.14 24.20
N ALA A 428 -31.57 -7.57 25.11
CA ALA A 428 -31.23 -7.66 26.53
C ALA A 428 -30.12 -8.70 26.76
N VAL A 429 -29.02 -8.27 27.36
CA VAL A 429 -28.00 -9.14 27.96
C VAL A 429 -28.07 -8.94 29.47
N ALA A 430 -28.38 -10.02 30.19
CA ALA A 430 -28.43 -10.01 31.65
C ALA A 430 -27.01 -9.94 32.25
N ILE A 431 -26.91 -9.27 33.40
CA ILE A 431 -25.72 -9.16 34.26
C ILE A 431 -25.62 -10.38 35.18
#